data_AF-A0A0Q5T6G2-F1
#
_entry.id   AF-A0A0Q5T6G2-F1
#
_cell.length_a   1.000
_cell.length_b   1.000
_cell.length_c   1.000
_cell.angle_alpha   90.00
_cell.angle_beta   90.00
_cell.angle_gamma   90.00
#
_symmetry.space_group_name_H-M   'P 1'
#
loop_
_entity.id
_entity.type
_entity.pdbx_description
1 polymer ?
#
loop_
_entity_poly.entity_id
_entity_poly.type
_entity_poly.pdbx_seq_one_letter_code
_entity_poly.pdbx_strand_id
1 'polypeptide(L)'
;MKVNILLFMVVFMSYLNLHGQPSRPEVDLKTFVTREYIHGLPYDEAKLYGVTAVPALLLMLNNPDFERFWGNIVAAIGYIGNPSATKPLLEFIQSQEGEISVDRFRAVLSAFQALGHIAQSGDRLALTELANYNNLNSWKEKKLAFSYGIYKREALSEVLSRQAIQGLGISGRPEAYRILSEMSKRKDLRKDWIDNVNDAMSLNEKVKMYGARKLFGKEI
;
A
#
# COMPACT_ATOMS: atom_id res chain seq x y z
N MET A 1 -48.42 16.61 -40.19
CA MET A 1 -47.43 15.64 -39.64
C MET A 1 -46.51 16.41 -38.70
N LYS A 2 -46.91 16.54 -37.42
CA LYS A 2 -46.14 17.27 -36.39
C LYS A 2 -45.41 16.22 -35.54
N VAL A 3 -44.10 16.16 -35.70
CA VAL A 3 -43.23 15.23 -34.97
C VAL A 3 -43.10 15.73 -33.53
N ASN A 4 -43.37 14.83 -32.58
CA ASN A 4 -43.27 15.05 -31.14
C ASN A 4 -41.81 15.27 -30.71
N ILE A 5 -41.37 16.53 -30.68
CA ILE A 5 -40.04 16.93 -30.17
C ILE A 5 -39.96 16.84 -28.64
N LEU A 6 -41.10 16.82 -27.95
CA LEU A 6 -41.13 16.84 -26.48
C LEU A 6 -40.78 15.47 -25.83
N LEU A 7 -40.92 14.36 -26.55
CA LEU A 7 -40.66 13.02 -26.00
C LEU A 7 -39.15 12.68 -25.98
N PHE A 8 -38.33 13.38 -26.78
CA PHE A 8 -36.88 13.13 -26.86
C PHE A 8 -36.09 13.82 -25.74
N MET A 9 -36.59 14.93 -25.16
CA MET A 9 -35.89 15.60 -24.04
C MET A 9 -36.06 14.89 -22.69
N VAL A 10 -37.19 14.18 -22.48
CA VAL A 10 -37.43 13.46 -21.21
C VAL A 10 -36.61 12.16 -21.14
N VAL A 11 -36.35 11.50 -22.27
CA VAL A 11 -35.47 10.32 -22.32
C VAL A 11 -33.99 10.72 -22.22
N PHE A 12 -33.61 11.91 -22.69
CA PHE A 12 -32.22 12.39 -22.62
C PHE A 12 -31.81 12.90 -21.23
N MET A 13 -32.75 13.38 -20.40
CA MET A 13 -32.44 13.77 -19.02
C MET A 13 -32.32 12.58 -18.05
N SER A 14 -32.84 11.40 -18.39
CA SER A 14 -32.62 10.18 -17.60
C SER A 14 -31.21 9.58 -17.77
N TYR A 15 -30.45 10.02 -18.78
CA TYR A 15 -29.05 9.63 -18.99
C TYR A 15 -28.03 10.57 -18.35
N LEU A 16 -28.48 11.70 -17.77
CA LEU A 16 -27.60 12.69 -17.12
C LEU A 16 -27.39 12.46 -15.62
N ASN A 17 -27.90 11.35 -15.06
CA ASN A 17 -27.58 10.90 -13.69
C ASN A 17 -26.49 9.81 -13.66
N LEU A 18 -25.55 9.84 -14.60
CA LEU A 18 -24.33 8.99 -14.58
C LEU A 18 -23.16 9.67 -13.85
N HIS A 19 -23.46 10.56 -12.90
CA HIS A 19 -22.52 11.00 -11.88
C HIS A 19 -23.01 10.45 -10.55
N GLY A 20 -22.87 9.12 -10.41
CA GLY A 20 -23.03 8.45 -9.14
C GLY A 20 -22.17 9.18 -8.12
N GLN A 21 -22.82 9.75 -7.11
CA GLN A 21 -22.15 10.21 -5.90
C GLN A 21 -21.20 9.08 -5.45
N PRO A 22 -19.97 9.38 -5.01
CA PRO A 22 -19.10 8.33 -4.47
C PRO A 22 -19.90 7.58 -3.41
N SER A 23 -20.15 6.30 -3.66
CA SER A 23 -20.94 5.47 -2.76
C SER A 23 -20.29 5.53 -1.39
N ARG A 24 -21.07 5.83 -0.36
CA ARG A 24 -20.58 5.72 1.01
C ARG A 24 -20.14 4.27 1.24
N PRO A 25 -19.12 4.03 2.09
CA PRO A 25 -18.80 2.66 2.52
C PRO A 25 -20.07 1.98 3.06
N GLU A 26 -20.25 0.71 2.71
CA GLU A 26 -21.43 -0.08 3.09
C GLU A 26 -21.47 -0.40 4.59
N VAL A 27 -20.29 -0.61 5.17
CA VAL A 27 -20.09 -0.89 6.59
C VAL A 27 -19.29 0.23 7.26
N ASP A 28 -19.27 0.26 8.59
CA ASP A 28 -18.40 1.19 9.30
C ASP A 28 -16.92 0.78 9.21
N LEU A 29 -16.03 1.75 9.41
CA LEU A 29 -14.58 1.59 9.28
C LEU A 29 -14.02 0.48 10.18
N LYS A 30 -14.52 0.35 11.42
CA LYS A 30 -14.02 -0.66 12.35
C LYS A 30 -14.40 -2.03 11.84
N THR A 31 -15.68 -2.24 11.51
CA THR A 31 -16.17 -3.51 10.93
C THR A 31 -15.41 -3.88 9.66
N PHE A 32 -15.13 -2.90 8.79
CA PHE A 32 -14.35 -3.10 7.58
C PHE A 32 -12.95 -3.66 7.87
N VAL A 33 -12.18 -3.04 8.77
CA VAL A 33 -10.81 -3.51 9.01
C VAL A 33 -10.73 -4.76 9.87
N THR A 34 -11.78 -5.09 10.63
CA THR A 34 -11.81 -6.27 11.52
C THR A 34 -12.46 -7.51 10.92
N ARG A 35 -12.86 -7.51 9.65
CA ARG A 35 -13.34 -8.73 8.96
C ARG A 35 -12.20 -9.50 8.30
N GLU A 36 -12.44 -10.79 8.06
CA GLU A 36 -11.47 -11.64 7.39
C GLU A 36 -11.61 -11.51 5.87
N TYR A 37 -10.47 -11.41 5.18
CA TYR A 37 -10.42 -11.28 3.73
C TYR A 37 -9.47 -12.31 3.13
N ILE A 38 -10.05 -13.30 2.44
CA ILE A 38 -9.28 -14.40 1.81
C ILE A 38 -8.35 -13.86 0.71
N HIS A 39 -8.78 -12.82 0.00
CA HIS A 39 -8.05 -12.24 -1.14
C HIS A 39 -7.40 -10.88 -0.82
N GLY A 40 -7.28 -10.55 0.47
CA GLY A 40 -6.81 -9.24 0.92
C GLY A 40 -7.92 -8.18 0.97
N LEU A 41 -7.59 -7.05 1.59
CA LEU A 41 -8.52 -5.94 1.81
C LEU A 41 -9.01 -5.37 0.45
N PRO A 42 -10.32 -5.17 0.24
CA PRO A 42 -10.84 -4.61 -1.00
C PRO A 42 -10.35 -3.17 -1.21
N TYR A 43 -9.54 -2.98 -2.25
CA TYR A 43 -8.88 -1.70 -2.52
C TYR A 43 -9.89 -0.56 -2.75
N ASP A 44 -10.89 -0.78 -3.62
CA ASP A 44 -11.88 0.25 -3.95
C ASP A 44 -12.72 0.66 -2.74
N GLU A 45 -13.16 -0.30 -1.93
CA GLU A 45 -13.93 -0.04 -0.72
C GLU A 45 -13.11 0.72 0.34
N ALA A 46 -11.82 0.37 0.51
CA ALA A 46 -10.92 1.09 1.41
C ALA A 46 -10.79 2.57 1.03
N LYS A 47 -10.75 2.88 -0.27
CA LYS A 47 -10.65 4.29 -0.74
C LYS A 47 -11.90 5.10 -0.45
N LEU A 48 -13.08 4.48 -0.36
CA LEU A 48 -14.34 5.19 -0.07
C LEU A 48 -14.35 5.82 1.32
N TYR A 49 -13.56 5.32 2.27
CA TYR A 49 -13.42 5.92 3.60
C TYR A 49 -12.69 7.27 3.58
N GLY A 50 -11.84 7.50 2.58
CA GLY A 50 -11.16 8.76 2.37
C GLY A 50 -10.17 9.16 3.47
N VAL A 51 -9.58 10.34 3.30
CA VAL A 51 -8.48 10.85 4.14
C VAL A 51 -8.90 11.10 5.59
N THR A 52 -10.19 11.32 5.85
CA THR A 52 -10.75 11.59 7.19
C THR A 52 -10.74 10.34 8.08
N ALA A 53 -10.66 9.13 7.51
CA ALA A 53 -10.56 7.89 8.26
C ALA A 53 -9.15 7.59 8.79
N VAL A 54 -8.12 8.24 8.24
CA VAL A 54 -6.70 7.96 8.56
C VAL A 54 -6.38 8.13 10.05
N PRO A 55 -6.82 9.20 10.75
CA PRO A 55 -6.58 9.32 12.19
C PRO A 55 -7.17 8.14 12.99
N ALA A 56 -8.38 7.69 12.65
CA ALA A 56 -9.02 6.56 13.33
C ALA A 56 -8.27 5.23 13.07
N LEU A 57 -7.80 5.01 11.84
CA LEU A 57 -6.98 3.84 11.50
C LEU A 57 -5.65 3.83 12.26
N LEU A 58 -5.00 4.99 12.39
CA LEU A 58 -3.75 5.11 13.17
C LEU A 58 -3.98 4.86 14.67
N LEU A 59 -5.12 5.29 15.22
CA LEU A 59 -5.49 4.93 16.59
C LEU A 59 -5.69 3.42 16.77
N MET A 60 -6.32 2.74 15.79
CA MET A 60 -6.45 1.28 15.80
C MET A 60 -5.10 0.57 15.66
N LEU A 61 -4.19 1.10 14.83
CA LEU A 61 -2.84 0.54 14.65
C LEU A 61 -2.00 0.60 15.94
N ASN A 62 -2.26 1.59 16.80
CA ASN A 62 -1.59 1.72 18.10
C ASN A 62 -2.30 0.97 19.24
N ASN A 63 -3.44 0.33 18.97
CA ASN A 63 -4.20 -0.42 19.98
C ASN A 63 -3.91 -1.93 19.85
N PRO A 64 -3.32 -2.59 20.87
CA PRO A 64 -3.06 -4.03 20.88
C PRO A 64 -4.28 -4.92 20.67
N ASP A 65 -5.49 -4.45 21.04
CA ASP A 65 -6.74 -5.20 20.83
C ASP A 65 -7.03 -5.45 19.33
N PHE A 66 -6.41 -4.66 18.46
CA PHE A 66 -6.53 -4.78 17.01
C PHE A 66 -5.36 -5.51 16.37
N GLU A 67 -4.42 -6.08 17.13
CA GLU A 67 -3.17 -6.66 16.60
C GLU A 67 -3.43 -7.67 15.47
N ARG A 68 -4.38 -8.59 15.66
CA ARG A 68 -4.78 -9.58 14.64
C ARG A 68 -5.31 -8.98 13.34
N PHE A 69 -5.64 -7.68 13.34
CA PHE A 69 -6.18 -6.92 12.21
C PHE A 69 -5.23 -5.83 11.73
N TRP A 70 -4.05 -5.67 12.32
CA TRP A 70 -3.10 -4.62 11.92
C TRP A 70 -2.72 -4.70 10.45
N GLY A 71 -2.63 -5.90 9.87
CA GLY A 71 -2.41 -6.06 8.42
C GLY A 71 -3.48 -5.36 7.57
N ASN A 72 -4.77 -5.53 7.91
CA ASN A 72 -5.88 -4.87 7.24
C ASN A 72 -5.86 -3.35 7.46
N ILE A 73 -5.59 -2.91 8.70
CA ILE A 73 -5.51 -1.50 9.06
C ILE A 73 -4.42 -0.80 8.25
N VAL A 74 -3.23 -1.39 8.19
CA VAL A 74 -2.10 -0.86 7.42
C VAL A 74 -2.41 -0.84 5.92
N ALA A 75 -3.03 -1.89 5.38
CA ALA A 75 -3.47 -1.91 3.99
C ALA A 75 -4.48 -0.79 3.69
N ALA A 76 -5.47 -0.58 4.56
CA ALA A 76 -6.47 0.49 4.41
C ALA A 76 -5.81 1.88 4.38
N ILE A 77 -4.89 2.13 5.31
CA ILE A 77 -4.08 3.37 5.34
C ILE A 77 -3.35 3.56 4.01
N GLY A 78 -2.70 2.50 3.52
CA GLY A 78 -2.01 2.48 2.24
C GLY A 78 -2.92 2.85 1.08
N TYR A 79 -4.06 2.17 0.94
CA TYR A 79 -4.99 2.36 -0.19
C TYR A 79 -5.64 3.75 -0.19
N ILE A 80 -5.93 4.30 0.98
CA ILE A 80 -6.35 5.70 1.12
C ILE A 80 -5.23 6.62 0.63
N GLY A 81 -3.98 6.31 0.96
CA GLY A 81 -2.80 6.95 0.39
C GLY A 81 -2.56 8.38 0.88
N ASN A 82 -2.95 8.69 2.12
CA ASN A 82 -2.74 10.01 2.72
C ASN A 82 -1.28 10.18 3.20
N PRO A 83 -0.55 11.22 2.75
CA PRO A 83 0.81 11.54 3.22
C PRO A 83 0.97 11.66 4.75
N SER A 84 -0.09 12.04 5.49
CA SER A 84 0.00 12.18 6.95
C SER A 84 0.30 10.86 7.66
N ALA A 85 0.05 9.72 7.00
CA ALA A 85 0.33 8.40 7.55
C ALA A 85 1.78 7.92 7.35
N THR A 86 2.58 8.60 6.52
CA THR A 86 3.96 8.18 6.22
C THR A 86 4.82 8.05 7.48
N LYS A 87 4.88 9.09 8.31
CA LYS A 87 5.68 9.06 9.55
C LYS A 87 5.15 8.03 10.56
N PRO A 88 3.83 7.99 10.88
CA PRO A 88 3.28 6.97 11.76
C PRO A 88 3.57 5.53 11.31
N LEU A 89 3.53 5.22 10.00
CA LEU A 89 3.87 3.88 9.51
C LEU A 89 5.36 3.56 9.67
N LEU A 90 6.24 4.54 9.50
CA LEU A 90 7.68 4.37 9.73
C LEU A 90 7.98 4.15 11.22
N GLU A 91 7.33 4.91 12.10
CA GLU A 91 7.40 4.74 13.55
C GLU A 91 6.85 3.38 13.98
N PHE A 92 5.75 2.91 13.36
CA PHE A 92 5.22 1.57 13.57
C PHE A 92 6.25 0.48 13.22
N ILE A 93 6.94 0.58 12.09
CA ILE A 93 8.00 -0.37 11.71
C ILE A 93 9.16 -0.34 12.74
N GLN A 94 9.56 0.85 13.19
CA GLN A 94 10.73 1.06 14.04
C GLN A 94 10.49 0.72 15.52
N SER A 95 9.25 0.82 16.00
CA SER A 95 8.87 0.56 17.39
C SER A 95 8.70 -0.92 17.73
N GLN A 96 8.87 -1.81 16.75
CA GLN A 96 8.81 -3.24 17.01
C GLN A 96 10.05 -3.70 17.77
N GLU A 97 9.84 -4.52 18.80
CA GLU A 97 10.89 -5.01 19.69
C GLU A 97 10.67 -6.48 20.05
N GLY A 98 11.77 -7.22 20.26
CA GLY A 98 11.73 -8.62 20.70
C GLY A 98 11.18 -9.59 19.66
N GLU A 99 10.80 -10.78 20.10
CA GLU A 99 10.09 -11.73 19.23
C GLU A 99 8.64 -11.29 19.07
N ILE A 100 8.22 -10.97 17.84
CA ILE A 100 6.87 -10.48 17.55
C ILE A 100 5.97 -11.59 17.01
N SER A 101 4.66 -11.40 17.11
CA SER A 101 3.67 -12.33 16.55
C SER A 101 3.67 -12.33 15.03
N VAL A 102 3.05 -13.37 14.44
CA VAL A 102 2.86 -13.45 12.99
C VAL A 102 2.02 -12.30 12.43
N ASP A 103 1.06 -11.79 13.19
CA ASP A 103 0.18 -10.71 12.75
C ASP A 103 0.91 -9.36 12.76
N ARG A 104 1.73 -9.11 13.79
CA ARG A 104 2.66 -7.96 13.79
C ARG A 104 3.63 -8.02 12.63
N PHE A 105 4.25 -9.18 12.41
CA PHE A 105 5.21 -9.34 11.33
C PHE A 105 4.56 -9.10 9.97
N ARG A 106 3.37 -9.67 9.72
CA ARG A 106 2.58 -9.40 8.51
C ARG A 106 2.26 -7.92 8.36
N ALA A 107 1.83 -7.24 9.42
CA ALA A 107 1.55 -5.80 9.39
C ALA A 107 2.79 -4.97 9.05
N VAL A 108 3.98 -5.32 9.57
CA VAL A 108 5.25 -4.67 9.20
C VAL A 108 5.54 -4.85 7.71
N LEU A 109 5.40 -6.06 7.16
CA LEU A 109 5.58 -6.29 5.72
C LEU A 109 4.57 -5.46 4.90
N SER A 110 3.30 -5.43 5.31
CA SER A 110 2.25 -4.62 4.68
C SER A 110 2.55 -3.12 4.74
N ALA A 111 3.27 -2.63 5.75
CA ALA A 111 3.58 -1.21 5.90
C ALA A 111 4.47 -0.70 4.75
N PHE A 112 5.38 -1.52 4.21
CA PHE A 112 6.15 -1.16 3.02
C PHE A 112 5.28 -1.05 1.77
N GLN A 113 4.27 -1.91 1.63
CA GLN A 113 3.31 -1.81 0.53
C GLN A 113 2.43 -0.56 0.67
N ALA A 114 2.00 -0.25 1.90
CA ALA A 114 1.25 0.96 2.21
C ALA A 114 2.05 2.22 1.89
N LEU A 115 3.34 2.27 2.26
CA LEU A 115 4.24 3.35 1.86
C LEU A 115 4.37 3.46 0.34
N GLY A 116 4.32 2.34 -0.40
CA GLY A 116 4.28 2.34 -1.86
C GLY A 116 3.05 3.07 -2.42
N HIS A 117 1.86 2.79 -1.87
CA HIS A 117 0.64 3.49 -2.25
C HIS A 117 0.63 4.97 -1.82
N ILE A 118 1.18 5.31 -0.66
CA ILE A 118 1.30 6.71 -0.23
C ILE A 118 2.28 7.47 -1.13
N ALA A 119 3.38 6.83 -1.52
CA ALA A 119 4.33 7.39 -2.50
C ALA A 119 3.66 7.60 -3.87
N GLN A 120 2.77 6.71 -4.30
CA GLN A 120 1.97 6.87 -5.53
C GLN A 120 1.13 8.15 -5.49
N SER A 121 0.57 8.52 -4.34
CA SER A 121 -0.17 9.79 -4.14
C SER A 121 0.72 11.04 -4.15
N GLY A 122 2.04 10.90 -4.34
CA GLY A 122 2.98 12.01 -4.45
C GLY A 122 3.85 12.25 -3.21
N ASP A 123 3.70 11.46 -2.14
CA ASP A 123 4.54 11.59 -0.96
C ASP A 123 6.00 11.24 -1.27
N ARG A 124 6.87 12.24 -1.20
CA ARG A 124 8.31 12.08 -1.49
C ARG A 124 9.05 11.39 -0.34
N LEU A 125 8.61 11.58 0.91
CA LEU A 125 9.23 10.96 2.07
C LEU A 125 9.00 9.44 2.04
N ALA A 126 7.79 8.99 1.74
CA ALA A 126 7.48 7.57 1.60
C ALA A 126 8.36 6.90 0.53
N LEU A 127 8.51 7.56 -0.63
CA LEU A 127 9.39 7.08 -1.69
C LEU A 127 10.87 7.03 -1.26
N THR A 128 11.36 8.10 -0.63
CA THR A 128 12.74 8.18 -0.15
C THR A 128 13.02 7.12 0.90
N GLU A 129 12.11 6.88 1.84
CA GLU A 129 12.31 5.83 2.84
C GLU A 129 12.30 4.43 2.23
N LEU A 130 11.39 4.14 1.29
CA LEU A 130 11.42 2.88 0.53
C LEU A 130 12.78 2.67 -0.16
N ALA A 131 13.37 3.74 -0.72
CA ALA A 131 14.71 3.69 -1.28
C ALA A 131 15.77 3.44 -0.18
N ASN A 132 15.67 4.10 0.97
CA ASN A 132 16.63 3.92 2.06
C ASN A 132 16.62 2.49 2.62
N TYR A 133 15.45 1.84 2.68
CA TYR A 133 15.29 0.47 3.14
C TYR A 133 15.75 -0.60 2.13
N ASN A 134 16.03 -0.24 0.87
CA ASN A 134 16.59 -1.19 -0.10
C ASN A 134 18.11 -1.34 0.01
N ASN A 135 18.78 -0.45 0.75
CA ASN A 135 20.22 -0.47 0.94
C ASN A 135 20.59 -1.41 2.09
N LEU A 136 21.15 -2.59 1.78
CA LEU A 136 21.56 -3.56 2.79
C LEU A 136 22.50 -2.99 3.86
N ASN A 137 23.31 -1.98 3.53
CA ASN A 137 24.21 -1.35 4.48
C ASN A 137 23.50 -0.38 5.44
N SER A 138 22.34 0.19 5.07
CA SER A 138 21.60 1.14 5.91
C SER A 138 20.95 0.47 7.12
N TRP A 139 20.71 -0.84 7.06
CA TRP A 139 20.07 -1.58 8.16
C TRP A 139 20.88 -1.59 9.45
N LYS A 140 22.21 -1.50 9.35
CA LYS A 140 23.08 -1.38 10.54
C LYS A 140 22.77 -0.10 11.34
N GLU A 141 22.33 0.95 10.67
CA GLU A 141 22.01 2.25 11.28
C GLU A 141 20.57 2.28 11.80
N LYS A 142 19.66 1.54 11.16
CA LYS A 142 18.22 1.53 11.51
C LYS A 142 17.88 0.78 12.80
N LYS A 143 18.80 -0.01 13.35
CA LYS A 143 18.72 -0.66 14.69
C LYS A 143 17.36 -1.32 14.99
N LEU A 144 16.76 -2.02 14.02
CA LEU A 144 15.53 -2.78 14.29
C LEU A 144 15.79 -3.84 15.37
N ALA A 145 14.97 -3.83 16.40
CA ALA A 145 15.18 -4.59 17.63
C ALA A 145 14.27 -5.82 17.74
N PHE A 146 13.64 -6.27 16.65
CA PHE A 146 12.71 -7.38 16.65
C PHE A 146 13.15 -8.60 15.82
N SER A 147 12.46 -9.72 15.99
CA SER A 147 12.57 -10.94 15.19
C SER A 147 11.22 -11.65 15.04
N TYR A 148 11.13 -12.53 14.04
CA TYR A 148 9.99 -13.44 13.87
C TYR A 148 10.48 -14.78 13.31
N GLY A 149 10.40 -15.85 14.12
CA GLY A 149 10.84 -17.19 13.75
C GLY A 149 12.29 -17.22 13.27
N ILE A 150 12.49 -17.53 11.99
CA ILE A 150 13.84 -17.57 11.38
C ILE A 150 14.34 -16.18 10.97
N TYR A 151 13.47 -15.18 10.88
CA TYR A 151 13.82 -13.82 10.46
C TYR A 151 14.36 -13.03 11.64
N LYS A 152 15.68 -12.98 11.73
CA LYS A 152 16.44 -12.21 12.71
C LYS A 152 17.66 -11.60 12.03
N ARG A 153 18.12 -10.44 12.53
CA ARG A 153 19.34 -9.75 12.05
C ARG A 153 19.36 -9.64 10.52
N GLU A 154 20.37 -10.19 9.85
CA GLU A 154 20.56 -10.11 8.39
C GLU A 154 19.38 -10.71 7.61
N ALA A 155 18.79 -11.82 8.08
CA ALA A 155 17.64 -12.43 7.43
C ALA A 155 16.39 -11.55 7.53
N LEU A 156 16.23 -10.83 8.64
CA LEU A 156 15.16 -9.84 8.79
C LEU A 156 15.40 -8.66 7.85
N SER A 157 16.59 -8.08 7.84
CA SER A 157 16.94 -6.97 6.94
C SER A 157 16.69 -7.35 5.47
N GLU A 158 17.04 -8.58 5.08
CA GLU A 158 16.81 -9.07 3.73
C GLU A 158 15.32 -9.13 3.37
N VAL A 159 14.46 -9.73 4.20
CA VAL A 159 13.04 -9.83 3.88
C VAL A 159 12.37 -8.46 3.84
N LEU A 160 12.74 -7.54 4.73
CA LEU A 160 12.20 -6.18 4.72
C LEU A 160 12.70 -5.36 3.52
N SER A 161 13.96 -5.51 3.09
CA SER A 161 14.45 -4.90 1.86
C SER A 161 13.69 -5.37 0.63
N ARG A 162 13.34 -6.66 0.55
CA ARG A 162 12.50 -7.17 -0.54
C ARG A 162 11.13 -6.51 -0.55
N GLN A 163 10.50 -6.32 0.61
CA GLN A 163 9.23 -5.62 0.70
C GLN A 163 9.35 -4.14 0.32
N ALA A 164 10.44 -3.46 0.71
CA ALA A 164 10.70 -2.09 0.29
C ALA A 164 10.85 -1.97 -1.25
N ILE A 165 11.54 -2.92 -1.88
CA ILE A 165 11.64 -3.02 -3.36
C ILE A 165 10.25 -3.18 -3.99
N GLN A 166 9.40 -4.05 -3.43
CA GLN A 166 8.02 -4.19 -3.91
C GLN A 166 7.21 -2.90 -3.71
N GLY A 167 7.40 -2.18 -2.60
CA GLY A 167 6.81 -0.86 -2.36
C GLY A 167 7.23 0.19 -3.41
N LEU A 168 8.50 0.19 -3.84
CA LEU A 168 8.96 1.00 -4.98
C LEU A 168 8.20 0.63 -6.27
N GLY A 169 7.98 -0.67 -6.48
CA GLY A 169 7.14 -1.19 -7.57
C GLY A 169 5.71 -0.62 -7.51
N ILE A 170 5.03 -0.79 -6.38
CA ILE A 170 3.65 -0.32 -6.14
C ILE A 170 3.49 1.19 -6.39
N SER A 171 4.53 2.00 -6.13
CA SER A 171 4.43 3.45 -6.30
C SER A 171 4.09 3.90 -7.73
N GLY A 172 4.46 3.12 -8.75
CA GLY A 172 4.30 3.49 -10.17
C GLY A 172 5.07 4.77 -10.57
N ARG A 173 5.99 5.25 -9.73
CA ARG A 173 6.70 6.51 -9.94
C ARG A 173 7.92 6.34 -10.84
N PRO A 174 8.18 7.29 -11.77
CA PRO A 174 9.40 7.26 -12.58
C PRO A 174 10.69 7.26 -11.75
N GLU A 175 10.71 7.94 -10.61
CA GLU A 175 11.86 7.96 -9.71
C GLU A 175 12.11 6.60 -9.06
N ALA A 176 11.04 5.89 -8.68
CA ALA A 176 11.15 4.52 -8.19
C ALA A 176 11.71 3.57 -9.27
N TYR A 177 11.24 3.70 -10.51
CA TYR A 177 11.75 2.92 -11.64
C TYR A 177 13.24 3.17 -11.88
N ARG A 178 13.71 4.43 -11.80
CA ARG A 178 15.14 4.76 -11.92
C ARG A 178 15.97 4.05 -10.84
N ILE A 179 15.52 4.10 -9.58
CA ILE A 179 16.18 3.40 -8.47
C ILE A 179 16.25 1.90 -8.75
N LEU A 180 15.13 1.28 -9.14
CA LEU A 180 15.08 -0.15 -9.45
C LEU A 180 15.97 -0.52 -10.64
N SER A 181 16.01 0.31 -11.69
CA SER A 181 16.87 0.11 -12.86
C SER A 181 18.36 0.26 -12.54
N GLU A 182 18.73 1.17 -11.65
CA GLU A 182 20.10 1.28 -11.15
C GLU A 182 20.48 0.05 -10.31
N MET A 183 19.56 -0.43 -9.48
CA MET A 183 19.75 -1.67 -8.72
C MET A 183 19.97 -2.86 -9.66
N SER A 184 19.11 -3.09 -10.65
CA SER A 184 19.21 -4.28 -11.54
C SER A 184 20.52 -4.36 -12.34
N LYS A 185 21.23 -3.25 -12.50
CA LYS A 185 22.55 -3.20 -13.17
C LYS A 185 23.72 -3.58 -12.28
N ARG A 186 23.51 -3.69 -10.96
CA ARG A 186 24.60 -4.03 -10.04
C ARG A 186 25.00 -5.49 -10.20
N LYS A 187 26.29 -5.72 -10.46
CA LYS A 187 26.86 -7.05 -10.70
C LYS A 187 27.03 -7.90 -9.42
N ASP A 188 26.95 -7.28 -8.25
CA ASP A 188 27.12 -7.91 -6.95
C ASP A 188 25.79 -8.42 -6.34
N LEU A 189 24.66 -8.18 -7.01
CA LEU A 189 23.36 -8.69 -6.56
C LEU A 189 23.23 -10.19 -6.82
N ARG A 190 22.68 -10.89 -5.83
CA ARG A 190 22.29 -12.30 -5.97
C ARG A 190 21.13 -12.43 -6.98
N LYS A 191 21.03 -13.57 -7.67
CA LYS A 191 20.01 -13.81 -8.70
C LYS A 191 18.57 -13.58 -8.19
N ASP A 192 18.27 -14.12 -7.02
CA ASP A 192 16.95 -14.00 -6.38
C ASP A 192 16.58 -12.56 -5.99
N TRP A 193 17.57 -11.66 -5.86
CA TRP A 193 17.33 -10.23 -5.72
C TRP A 193 17.05 -9.56 -7.06
N ILE A 194 17.77 -9.94 -8.11
CA ILE A 194 17.54 -9.45 -9.47
C ILE A 194 16.12 -9.79 -9.90
N ASP A 195 15.67 -11.04 -9.65
CA ASP A 195 14.30 -11.47 -9.94
C ASP A 195 13.26 -10.57 -9.21
N ASN A 196 13.46 -10.31 -7.91
CA ASN A 196 12.59 -9.42 -7.13
C ASN A 196 12.59 -7.96 -7.64
N VAL A 197 13.74 -7.44 -8.08
CA VAL A 197 13.84 -6.10 -8.68
C VAL A 197 13.12 -6.03 -10.02
N ASN A 198 13.27 -7.05 -10.86
CA ASN A 198 12.59 -7.11 -12.16
C ASN A 198 11.08 -7.19 -12.00
N ASP A 199 10.58 -7.99 -11.04
CA ASP A 199 9.16 -8.04 -10.69
C ASP A 199 8.64 -6.67 -10.25
N ALA A 200 9.38 -5.97 -9.39
CA ALA A 200 9.03 -4.62 -8.96
C ALA A 200 9.07 -3.59 -10.10
N MET A 201 10.01 -3.69 -11.04
CA MET A 201 10.04 -2.85 -12.25
C MET A 201 8.81 -3.09 -13.12
N SER A 202 8.46 -4.36 -13.36
CA SER A 202 7.25 -4.74 -14.11
C SER A 202 5.98 -4.23 -13.43
N LEU A 203 5.90 -4.34 -12.10
CA LEU A 203 4.79 -3.81 -11.31
C LEU A 203 4.71 -2.29 -11.44
N ASN A 204 5.84 -1.58 -11.35
CA ASN A 204 5.89 -0.12 -11.48
C ASN A 204 5.34 0.34 -12.84
N GLU A 205 5.77 -0.29 -13.93
CA GLU A 205 5.27 0.02 -15.28
C GLU A 205 3.78 -0.25 -15.40
N LYS A 206 3.29 -1.38 -14.87
CA LYS A 206 1.86 -1.70 -14.87
C LYS A 206 1.08 -0.66 -14.08
N VAL A 207 1.53 -0.28 -12.88
CA VAL A 207 0.85 0.73 -12.06
C VAL A 207 0.82 2.08 -12.77
N LYS A 208 1.93 2.48 -13.39
CA LYS A 208 2.01 3.70 -14.19
C LYS A 208 1.06 3.69 -15.39
N MET A 209 0.94 2.56 -16.09
CA MET A 209 0.14 2.42 -17.30
C MET A 209 -1.36 2.28 -17.02
N TYR A 210 -1.73 1.51 -16.00
CA TYR A 210 -3.12 1.12 -15.75
C TYR A 210 -3.74 1.82 -14.53
N GLY A 211 -2.92 2.42 -13.67
CA GLY A 211 -3.32 2.94 -12.37
C GLY A 211 -3.47 1.83 -11.32
N ALA A 212 -3.26 2.18 -10.05
CA ALA A 212 -3.42 1.24 -8.94
C ALA A 212 -4.84 0.66 -8.85
N ARG A 213 -5.86 1.47 -9.11
CA ARG A 213 -7.26 1.01 -9.06
C ARG A 213 -7.51 -0.20 -9.95
N LYS A 214 -7.04 -0.18 -11.20
CA LYS A 214 -7.23 -1.29 -12.14
C LYS A 214 -6.46 -2.56 -11.75
N LEU A 215 -5.33 -2.41 -11.05
CA LEU A 215 -4.48 -3.54 -10.67
C LEU A 215 -4.86 -4.17 -9.34
N PHE A 216 -5.25 -3.35 -8.36
CA PHE A 216 -5.51 -3.79 -6.99
C PHE A 216 -7.00 -3.79 -6.64
N GLY A 217 -7.84 -3.08 -7.39
CA GLY A 217 -9.28 -2.96 -7.16
C GLY A 217 -10.14 -3.92 -7.95
N LYS A 218 -9.63 -5.10 -8.35
CA LYS A 218 -10.41 -6.04 -9.17
C LYS A 218 -11.79 -6.29 -8.56
N GLU A 219 -12.83 -5.95 -9.33
CA GLU A 219 -14.11 -6.65 -9.33
C GLU A 219 -13.80 -8.13 -9.57
N ILE A 220 -13.99 -8.96 -8.55
CA ILE A 220 -14.02 -10.41 -8.67
C ILE A 220 -15.42 -10.79 -9.13
#